data_AF-A0A9D9N1W1-F1
#
_entry.id   AF-A0A9D9N1W1-F1
#
_cell.length_a   1.000
_cell.length_b   1.000
_cell.length_c   1.000
_cell.angle_alpha   90.00
_cell.angle_beta   90.00
_cell.angle_gamma   90.00
#
_symmetry.space_group_name_H-M   'P 1'
#
loop_
_entity.id
_entity.type
_entity.pdbx_description
1 polymer ?
#
loop_
_entity_poly.entity_id
_entity_poly.type
_entity_poly.pdbx_seq_one_letter_code
_entity_poly.pdbx_strand_id
1 'polypeptide(L)'
;MLTDEKGTLLDIVKGEKNSVVFSERTIKQIAKNKKTALILYHNHPGGNSFSQSDISVLLTNPEIKEMIAVGHNGRVYSLKIGKGGKPSTEEFLKVYQNFFDKNNKQYGTTVKYVERKYKWVYTVHGGEK
;
A
#
# COMPACT_ATOMS: atom_id res chain seq x y z
N MET A 1 11.26 -0.72 2.12
CA MET A 1 11.70 -0.49 3.51
C MET A 1 10.53 -0.67 4.45
N LEU A 2 10.76 -1.23 5.64
CA LEU A 2 9.73 -1.46 6.67
C LEU A 2 10.14 -0.76 7.97
N THR A 3 9.25 0.02 8.57
CA THR A 3 9.48 0.71 9.84
C THR A 3 8.35 0.46 10.84
N ASP A 4 8.60 0.81 12.10
CA ASP A 4 7.53 1.04 13.08
C ASP A 4 6.89 2.43 12.92
N GLU A 5 5.91 2.78 13.77
CA GLU A 5 5.23 4.09 13.76
C GLU A 5 6.12 5.25 14.18
N LYS A 6 7.24 4.98 14.84
CA LYS A 6 8.23 5.99 15.26
C LYS A 6 9.26 6.25 14.17
N GLY A 7 9.22 5.50 13.06
CA GLY A 7 10.18 5.59 11.97
C GLY A 7 11.45 4.76 12.18
N THR A 8 11.48 3.87 13.18
CA THR A 8 12.62 2.97 13.38
C THR A 8 12.68 1.96 12.24
N LEU A 9 13.82 1.91 11.54
CA LEU A 9 14.05 0.93 10.48
C LEU A 9 14.09 -0.49 11.06
N LEU A 10 13.15 -1.34 10.62
CA LEU A 10 13.11 -2.75 11.00
C LEU A 10 13.77 -3.64 9.94
N ASP A 11 13.53 -3.31 8.66
CA ASP A 11 14.09 -4.07 7.55
C ASP A 11 14.13 -3.29 6.22
N ILE A 12 15.03 -3.69 5.33
CA ILE A 12 15.09 -3.20 3.95
C ILE A 12 14.54 -4.29 3.04
N VAL A 13 13.28 -4.14 2.67
CA VAL A 13 12.63 -5.00 1.69
C VAL A 13 13.07 -4.60 0.29
N LYS A 14 13.73 -5.51 -0.43
CA LYS A 14 14.01 -5.37 -1.86
C LYS A 14 12.87 -6.04 -2.64
N GLY A 15 12.20 -5.25 -3.48
CA GLY A 15 11.30 -5.80 -4.49
C GLY A 15 12.06 -6.22 -5.73
N GLU A 16 11.54 -7.21 -6.45
CA GLU A 16 11.85 -7.43 -7.85
C GLU A 16 10.91 -6.59 -8.73
N LYS A 17 11.12 -6.61 -10.06
CA LYS A 17 10.43 -5.75 -11.03
C LYS A 17 8.90 -5.73 -10.90
N ASN A 18 8.30 -6.82 -10.42
CA ASN A 18 6.84 -7.00 -10.29
C ASN A 18 6.38 -7.54 -8.93
N SER A 19 7.27 -7.69 -7.94
CA SER A 19 6.90 -8.32 -6.67
C SER A 19 7.70 -7.77 -5.50
N VAL A 20 7.03 -7.66 -4.36
CA VAL A 20 7.69 -7.42 -3.08
C VAL A 20 7.80 -8.78 -2.40
N VAL A 21 9.01 -9.36 -2.39
CA VAL A 21 9.26 -10.61 -1.66
C VAL A 21 9.73 -10.25 -0.26
N PHE A 22 8.93 -10.60 0.74
CA PHE A 22 9.34 -10.48 2.13
C PHE A 22 10.30 -11.60 2.49
N SER A 23 11.49 -11.23 2.97
CA SER A 23 12.43 -12.20 3.51
C SER A 23 11.86 -12.86 4.77
N GLU A 24 12.36 -14.04 5.15
CA GLU A 24 11.98 -14.66 6.43
C GLU A 24 12.20 -13.73 7.64
N ARG A 25 13.25 -12.90 7.58
CA ARG A 25 13.51 -11.86 8.58
C ARG A 25 12.37 -10.86 8.61
N THR A 26 11.93 -10.38 7.45
CA THR A 26 10.82 -9.43 7.33
C THR A 26 9.52 -10.04 7.86
N ILE A 27 9.22 -11.28 7.50
CA ILE A 27 8.04 -12.02 8.00
C ILE A 27 8.10 -12.16 9.53
N LYS A 28 9.27 -12.50 10.09
CA LYS A 28 9.47 -12.56 11.55
C LYS A 28 9.26 -11.20 12.22
N GLN A 29 9.71 -10.09 11.60
CA GLN A 29 9.46 -8.75 12.14
C GLN A 29 7.97 -8.38 12.10
N ILE A 30 7.27 -8.72 11.00
CA ILE A 30 5.83 -8.55 10.86
C ILE A 30 5.11 -9.34 11.97
N ALA A 31 5.36 -10.64 12.08
CA ALA A 31 4.74 -11.52 13.07
C ALA A 31 5.06 -11.14 14.55
N LYS A 32 6.26 -10.60 14.81
CA LYS A 32 6.65 -10.14 16.16
C LYS A 32 5.87 -8.89 16.58
N ASN A 33 5.47 -8.05 15.63
CA ASN A 33 4.71 -6.83 15.87
C ASN A 33 3.21 -7.11 15.87
N LYS A 34 2.73 -7.89 16.85
CA LYS A 34 1.30 -8.23 17.02
C LYS A 34 0.37 -7.04 17.26
N LYS A 35 0.93 -5.85 17.53
CA LYS A 35 0.18 -4.59 17.58
C LYS A 35 0.41 -3.87 16.24
N THR A 36 -0.64 -3.76 15.44
CA THR A 36 -0.73 -2.97 14.21
C THR A 36 0.04 -1.65 14.32
N ALA A 37 1.14 -1.52 13.59
CA ALA A 37 2.06 -0.39 13.76
C ALA A 37 3.04 -0.20 12.58
N LEU A 38 3.09 -1.15 11.64
CA LEU A 38 4.14 -1.13 10.62
C LEU A 38 3.77 -0.23 9.44
N ILE A 39 4.79 0.44 8.91
CA ILE A 39 4.70 1.28 7.73
C ILE A 39 5.63 0.70 6.66
N LEU A 40 5.06 0.38 5.50
CA LEU A 40 5.80 -0.15 4.35
C LEU A 40 6.08 0.96 3.35
N TYR A 41 7.34 1.13 2.96
CA TYR A 41 7.79 2.08 1.96
C TYR A 41 8.31 1.36 0.73
N HIS A 42 7.90 1.78 -0.46
CA HIS A 42 8.47 1.32 -1.73
C HIS A 42 8.48 2.45 -2.77
N ASN A 43 9.10 2.20 -3.91
CA ASN A 43 9.19 3.16 -5.02
C ASN A 43 8.30 2.72 -6.18
N HIS A 44 7.73 3.69 -6.90
CA HIS A 44 7.02 3.47 -8.16
C HIS A 44 7.80 4.14 -9.30
N PRO A 45 8.66 3.39 -10.01
CA PRO A 45 9.43 3.95 -11.13
C PRO A 45 8.54 4.57 -12.22
N GLY A 46 7.34 4.03 -12.45
CA GLY A 46 6.38 4.57 -13.40
C GLY A 46 5.57 5.78 -12.88
N GLY A 47 5.77 6.20 -11.62
CA GLY A 47 5.13 7.38 -11.04
C GLY A 47 3.62 7.25 -10.81
N ASN A 48 3.07 6.05 -10.96
CA ASN A 48 1.66 5.76 -10.72
C ASN A 48 1.35 5.63 -9.22
N SER A 49 0.07 5.64 -8.86
CA SER A 49 -0.40 5.28 -7.52
C SER A 49 -0.40 3.75 -7.30
N PHE A 50 -0.98 3.28 -6.19
CA PHE A 50 -1.03 1.87 -5.79
C PHE A 50 -1.81 0.99 -6.75
N SER A 51 -1.23 -0.16 -7.09
CA SER A 51 -1.87 -1.25 -7.83
C SER A 51 -2.70 -2.16 -6.92
N GLN A 52 -3.45 -3.07 -7.53
CA GLN A 52 -4.17 -4.13 -6.82
C GLN A 52 -3.21 -5.00 -5.99
N SER A 53 -2.03 -5.30 -6.51
CA SER A 53 -1.02 -6.13 -5.82
C SER A 53 -0.49 -5.42 -4.58
N ASP A 54 -0.23 -4.12 -4.67
CA ASP A 54 0.23 -3.32 -3.52
C ASP A 54 -0.80 -3.34 -2.39
N ILE A 55 -2.06 -3.07 -2.70
CA ILE A 55 -3.12 -3.05 -1.69
C ILE A 55 -3.37 -4.47 -1.12
N SER A 56 -3.18 -5.52 -1.93
CA SER A 56 -3.29 -6.90 -1.46
C SER A 56 -2.25 -7.24 -0.39
N VAL A 57 -1.05 -6.63 -0.45
CA VAL A 57 -0.05 -6.75 0.61
C VAL A 57 -0.56 -6.15 1.93
N LEU A 58 -1.19 -4.98 1.89
CA LEU A 58 -1.80 -4.37 3.09
C LEU A 58 -2.95 -5.20 3.67
N LEU A 59 -3.72 -5.88 2.81
CA LEU A 59 -4.84 -6.71 3.25
C LEU A 59 -4.38 -8.02 3.89
N THR A 60 -3.36 -8.67 3.31
CA THR A 60 -2.86 -9.97 3.76
C THR A 60 -1.91 -9.89 4.96
N ASN A 61 -1.34 -8.70 5.24
CA ASN A 61 -0.44 -8.48 6.37
C ASN A 61 -1.11 -7.52 7.37
N PRO A 62 -1.87 -8.04 8.36
CA PRO A 62 -2.64 -7.21 9.28
C PRO A 62 -1.81 -6.19 10.07
N GLU A 63 -0.54 -6.50 10.33
CA GLU A 63 0.39 -5.68 11.11
C GLU A 63 0.87 -4.42 10.36
N ILE A 64 0.77 -4.43 9.03
CA ILE A 64 1.04 -3.26 8.17
C ILE A 64 -0.23 -2.42 8.09
N LYS A 65 -0.16 -1.20 8.66
CA LYS A 65 -1.29 -0.26 8.72
C LYS A 65 -1.28 0.75 7.57
N GLU A 66 -0.11 1.00 7.01
CA GLU A 66 0.12 2.08 6.06
C GLU A 66 1.19 1.68 5.05
N MET A 67 0.95 2.01 3.78
CA MET A 67 1.92 1.89 2.71
C MET A 67 2.20 3.26 2.11
N ILE A 68 3.46 3.55 1.87
CA ILE A 68 3.94 4.80 1.29
C ILE A 68 4.73 4.48 0.01
N ALA A 69 4.29 5.03 -1.11
CA ALA A 69 4.96 4.90 -2.40
C ALA A 69 5.53 6.23 -2.87
N VAL A 70 6.79 6.23 -3.30
CA VAL A 70 7.42 7.41 -3.90
C VAL A 70 7.58 7.20 -5.40
N GLY A 71 6.92 8.03 -6.19
CA GLY A 71 7.04 8.08 -7.65
C GLY A 71 8.35 8.72 -8.10
N HIS A 72 8.79 8.40 -9.32
CA HIS A 72 10.01 9.01 -9.91
C HIS A 72 9.93 10.55 -10.03
N ASN A 73 8.72 11.11 -10.08
CA ASN A 73 8.43 12.53 -10.17
C ASN A 73 8.35 13.24 -8.80
N GLY A 74 8.75 12.55 -7.72
CA GLY A 74 8.68 13.09 -6.36
C GLY A 74 7.27 13.11 -5.76
N ARG A 75 6.25 12.60 -6.47
CA ARG A 75 4.92 12.39 -5.88
C ARG A 75 5.00 11.27 -4.84
N VAL A 76 4.48 11.54 -3.65
CA VAL A 76 4.40 10.59 -2.54
C VAL A 76 2.95 10.21 -2.33
N TYR A 77 2.65 8.92 -2.44
CA TYR A 77 1.34 8.35 -2.18
C TYR A 77 1.36 7.69 -0.81
N SER A 78 0.41 7.98 0.07
CA SER A 78 0.18 7.22 1.29
C SER A 78 -1.20 6.60 1.27
N LEU A 79 -1.30 5.31 1.60
CA LEU A 79 -2.55 4.60 1.81
C LEU A 79 -2.53 3.94 3.19
N LYS A 80 -3.45 4.37 4.05
CA LYS A 80 -3.61 3.88 5.41
C LYS A 80 -4.96 3.22 5.60
N ILE A 81 -4.95 2.00 6.15
CA ILE A 81 -6.18 1.29 6.50
C ILE A 81 -6.89 2.06 7.63
N GLY A 82 -8.10 2.50 7.34
CA GLY A 82 -8.91 3.31 8.25
C GLY A 82 -9.94 2.50 9.04
N LYS A 83 -10.96 3.18 9.58
CA LYS A 83 -11.93 2.58 10.51
C LYS A 83 -12.99 1.69 9.83
N GLY A 84 -13.10 1.71 8.51
CA GLY A 84 -14.12 0.93 7.78
C GLY A 84 -13.80 -0.57 7.64
N GLY A 85 -12.73 -1.05 8.25
CA GLY A 85 -12.33 -2.46 8.24
C GLY A 85 -11.58 -2.86 6.97
N LYS A 86 -11.14 -4.13 6.93
CA LYS A 86 -10.51 -4.77 5.77
C LYS A 86 -11.53 -5.70 5.12
N PRO A 87 -11.90 -5.51 3.83
CA PRO A 87 -12.67 -6.50 3.10
C PRO A 87 -11.87 -7.80 2.96
N SER A 88 -12.53 -8.88 2.55
CA SER A 88 -11.79 -10.06 2.10
C SER A 88 -10.95 -9.68 0.87
N THR A 89 -9.80 -10.35 0.70
CA THR A 89 -8.95 -10.12 -0.48
C THR A 89 -9.77 -10.32 -1.75
N GLU A 90 -10.56 -11.39 -1.85
CA GLU A 90 -11.38 -11.68 -3.04
C GLU A 90 -12.38 -10.56 -3.37
N GLU A 91 -13.11 -10.04 -2.36
CA GLU A 91 -14.04 -8.93 -2.56
C GLU A 91 -13.29 -7.69 -3.08
N PHE A 92 -12.15 -7.38 -2.45
CA PHE A 92 -11.32 -6.26 -2.86
C PHE A 92 -10.83 -6.39 -4.31
N LEU A 93 -10.32 -7.56 -4.73
CA LEU A 93 -9.81 -7.75 -6.09
C LEU A 93 -10.93 -7.50 -7.12
N LYS A 94 -12.14 -8.02 -6.89
CA LYS A 94 -13.29 -7.80 -7.77
C LYS A 94 -13.65 -6.32 -7.85
N VAL A 95 -13.74 -5.64 -6.71
CA VAL A 95 -14.10 -4.23 -6.63
C VAL A 95 -13.06 -3.34 -7.32
N TYR A 96 -11.78 -3.58 -7.03
CA TYR A 96 -10.67 -2.83 -7.59
C TYR A 96 -10.63 -2.99 -9.11
N GLN A 97 -10.60 -4.24 -9.60
CA GLN A 97 -10.48 -4.53 -11.03
C GLN A 97 -11.66 -3.95 -11.83
N ASN A 98 -12.89 -4.15 -11.35
CA ASN A 98 -14.09 -3.62 -12.00
C ASN A 98 -14.06 -2.09 -12.12
N PHE A 99 -13.63 -1.38 -11.09
CA PHE A 99 -13.55 0.07 -11.13
C PHE A 99 -12.37 0.55 -11.99
N PHE A 100 -11.23 -0.14 -11.91
CA PHE A 100 -10.04 0.15 -12.70
C PHE A 100 -10.31 0.04 -14.20
N ASP A 101 -10.97 -1.03 -14.65
CA ASP A 101 -11.30 -1.21 -16.06
C ASP A 101 -12.32 -0.19 -16.56
N LYS A 102 -13.33 0.15 -15.74
CA LYS A 102 -14.34 1.18 -16.07
C LYS A 102 -13.78 2.60 -16.14
N ASN A 103 -12.64 2.86 -15.51
CA ASN A 103 -12.06 4.21 -15.40
C ASN A 103 -10.73 4.32 -16.15
N ASN A 104 -10.64 3.71 -17.33
CA ASN A 104 -9.47 3.80 -18.22
C ASN A 104 -8.15 3.45 -17.53
N LYS A 105 -8.16 2.49 -16.59
CA LYS A 105 -6.97 1.98 -15.91
C LYS A 105 -6.20 3.07 -15.13
N GLN A 106 -6.92 4.05 -14.59
CA GLN A 106 -6.32 5.13 -13.78
C GLN A 106 -6.18 4.74 -12.30
N TYR A 107 -4.95 4.39 -11.89
CA TYR A 107 -4.64 3.99 -10.51
C TYR A 107 -5.13 4.99 -9.45
N GLY A 108 -4.80 6.27 -9.57
CA GLY A 108 -5.15 7.27 -8.56
C GLY A 108 -6.67 7.42 -8.37
N THR A 109 -7.44 7.38 -9.46
CA THR A 109 -8.91 7.45 -9.44
C THR A 109 -9.49 6.19 -8.79
N THR A 110 -8.94 5.02 -9.10
CA THR A 110 -9.34 3.75 -8.47
C THR A 110 -9.04 3.73 -6.97
N VAL A 111 -7.86 4.16 -6.55
CA VAL A 111 -7.50 4.19 -5.12
C VAL A 111 -8.40 5.15 -4.34
N LYS A 112 -8.75 6.32 -4.88
CA LYS A 112 -9.74 7.25 -4.27
C LYS A 112 -11.14 6.64 -4.14
N TYR A 113 -11.52 5.74 -5.05
CA TYR A 113 -12.78 5.01 -4.92
C TYR A 113 -12.71 3.98 -3.78
N VAL A 114 -11.65 3.18 -3.74
CA VAL A 114 -11.38 2.18 -2.69
C VAL A 114 -11.33 2.84 -1.31
N GLU A 115 -10.62 3.96 -1.20
CA GLU A 115 -10.52 4.79 0.00
C GLU A 115 -11.91 5.12 0.56
N ARG A 116 -12.77 5.72 -0.27
CA ARG A 116 -14.13 6.11 0.15
C ARG A 116 -14.99 4.91 0.50
N LYS A 117 -14.91 3.84 -0.30
CA LYS A 117 -15.71 2.62 -0.08
C LYS A 117 -15.39 1.95 1.25
N TYR A 118 -14.12 1.87 1.61
CA TYR A 118 -13.66 1.17 2.82
C TYR A 118 -13.30 2.11 3.98
N LYS A 119 -13.58 3.42 3.84
CA LYS A 119 -13.25 4.46 4.83
C LYS A 119 -11.79 4.41 5.25
N TRP A 120 -10.91 4.22 4.28
CA TRP A 120 -9.46 4.31 4.44
C TRP A 120 -9.00 5.75 4.26
N VAL A 121 -7.70 6.01 4.43
CA VAL A 121 -7.13 7.34 4.21
C VAL A 121 -6.11 7.23 3.10
N TYR A 122 -6.31 8.02 2.04
CA TYR A 122 -5.41 8.10 0.91
C TYR A 122 -4.96 9.55 0.73
N THR A 123 -3.65 9.79 0.79
CA THR A 123 -3.08 11.12 0.58
C THR A 123 -2.05 11.10 -0.54
N VAL A 124 -1.92 12.24 -1.22
CA VAL A 124 -0.90 12.48 -2.24
C VAL A 124 -0.18 13.78 -1.88
N HIS A 125 1.14 13.71 -1.75
CA HIS A 125 2.00 14.85 -1.44
C HIS A 125 3.02 15.06 -2.56
N GLY A 126 3.34 16.33 -2.86
CA GLY A 126 4.25 16.68 -3.95
C GLY A 126 3.64 16.44 -5.34
N GLY A 127 4.19 17.11 -6.36
CA GLY A 127 3.72 16.95 -7.74
C GLY A 127 3.61 18.22 -8.59
N GLU A 128 4.23 19.33 -8.19
CA GLU A 128 4.44 20.51 -9.03
C GLU A 128 5.91 20.93 -8.99
N LYS A 129 6.56 20.85 -10.16
CA LYS A 129 7.42 21.89 -10.73
C LYS A 129 7.18 21.89 -12.24
#